data_AF-A0A7W8JYU7-F1
#
_entry.id   AF-A0A7W8JYU7-F1
#
_cell.length_a   1.000
_cell.length_b   1.000
_cell.length_c   1.000
_cell.angle_alpha   90.00
_cell.angle_beta   90.00
_cell.angle_gamma   90.00
#
_symmetry.space_group_name_H-M   'P 1'
#
loop_
_entity.id
_entity.type
_entity.pdbx_description
1 polymer ?
#
loop_
_entity_poly.entity_id
_entity_poly.type
_entity_poly.pdbx_seq_one_letter_code
_entity_poly.pdbx_strand_id
1 'polypeptide(L)'
;MKHAWQYVLKAAKTLHAQGQATFSPQQIVEVALGLGWAGKPQTVQHHVCNQMRADISNAPYPYLDYLGSATYRLNEEGKRAAEGL
;
A
#
# COMPACT_ATOMS: atom_id res chain seq x y z
N MET A 1 -5.71 -7.65 10.97
CA MET A 1 -6.04 -7.16 9.61
C MET A 1 -6.83 -8.24 8.88
N LYS A 2 -7.85 -7.88 8.10
CA LYS A 2 -8.74 -8.83 7.38
C LYS A 2 -8.77 -8.61 5.86
N HIS A 3 -8.42 -7.42 5.38
CA HIS A 3 -8.52 -7.06 3.96
C HIS A 3 -7.15 -6.69 3.37
N ALA A 4 -6.93 -7.00 2.09
CA ALA A 4 -5.66 -6.74 1.42
C ALA A 4 -5.25 -5.26 1.46
N TRP A 5 -6.20 -4.32 1.35
CA TRP A 5 -5.92 -2.89 1.48
C TRP A 5 -5.31 -2.50 2.84
N GLN A 6 -5.69 -3.18 3.93
CA GLN A 6 -5.13 -2.96 5.27
C GLN A 6 -3.68 -3.43 5.34
N TYR A 7 -3.39 -4.57 4.72
CA TYR A 7 -2.02 -5.08 4.62
C TYR A 7 -1.15 -4.16 3.77
N VAL A 8 -1.65 -3.61 2.66
CA VAL A 8 -0.95 -2.60 1.86
C VAL A 8 -0.62 -1.37 2.70
N LEU A 9 -1.61 -0.82 3.42
CA LEU A 9 -1.43 0.35 4.28
C LEU A 9 -0.39 0.11 5.38
N LYS A 10 -0.50 -1.04 6.07
CA LYS A 10 0.45 -1.41 7.13
C LYS A 10 1.86 -1.62 6.55
N ALA A 11 1.97 -2.29 5.41
CA ALA A 11 3.24 -2.50 4.72
C ALA A 11 3.90 -1.18 4.31
N ALA A 12 3.13 -0.27 3.69
CA ALA A 12 3.61 1.06 3.31
C ALA A 12 4.07 1.88 4.54
N LYS A 13 3.33 1.83 5.65
CA LYS A 13 3.75 2.46 6.91
C LYS A 13 5.03 1.84 7.46
N THR A 14 5.18 0.52 7.41
CA THR A 14 6.40 -0.18 7.83
C THR A 14 7.60 0.24 6.98
N LEU A 15 7.46 0.31 5.66
CA LEU A 15 8.53 0.78 4.76
C LEU A 15 8.92 2.24 5.07
N HIS A 16 7.93 3.11 5.30
CA HIS A 16 8.18 4.49 5.70
C HIS A 16 8.94 4.58 7.04
N ALA A 17 8.58 3.75 8.03
CA ALA A 17 9.28 3.68 9.31
C ALA A 17 10.72 3.15 9.18
N GLN A 18 11.03 2.41 8.13
CA GLN A 18 12.39 1.95 7.78
C GLN A 18 13.19 3.01 6.99
N GLY A 19 12.65 4.21 6.80
CA GLY A 19 13.30 5.29 6.03
C GLY A 19 13.03 5.22 4.53
N GLN A 20 12.17 4.32 4.05
CA GLN A 20 11.79 4.24 2.64
C GLN A 20 10.55 5.11 2.38
N ALA A 21 10.78 6.36 1.95
CA ALA A 21 9.70 7.30 1.64
C ALA A 21 8.88 6.89 0.39
N THR A 22 9.48 6.15 -0.53
CA THR A 22 8.85 5.59 -1.72
C THR A 22 9.08 4.10 -1.80
N PHE A 23 8.20 3.40 -2.51
CA PHE A 23 8.20 1.95 -2.60
C PHE A 23 7.58 1.45 -3.90
N SER A 24 8.00 0.26 -4.31
CA SER A 24 7.42 -0.50 -5.41
C SER A 24 6.28 -1.42 -4.92
N PRO A 25 5.37 -1.87 -5.81
CA PRO A 25 4.38 -2.86 -5.46
C PRO A 25 4.98 -4.16 -4.91
N GLN A 26 6.17 -4.53 -5.40
CA GLN A 26 6.84 -5.75 -4.97
C GLN A 26 7.34 -5.66 -3.53
N GLN A 27 7.92 -4.53 -3.13
CA GLN A 27 8.30 -4.29 -1.73
C GLN A 27 7.08 -4.33 -0.80
N ILE A 28 5.94 -3.76 -1.23
CA ILE A 28 4.69 -3.85 -0.46
C ILE A 28 4.23 -5.30 -0.32
N VAL A 29 4.30 -6.10 -1.38
CA VAL A 29 3.94 -7.52 -1.36
C VAL A 29 4.83 -8.28 -0.38
N GLU A 30 6.15 -8.09 -0.43
CA GLU A 30 7.11 -8.76 0.46
C GLU A 30 6.82 -8.45 1.94
N VAL A 31 6.61 -7.17 2.26
CA VAL A 31 6.26 -6.77 3.63
C VAL A 31 4.87 -7.30 4.03
N ALA A 32 3.89 -7.27 3.14
CA ALA A 32 2.55 -7.81 3.42
C ALA A 32 2.58 -9.31 3.73
N LEU A 33 3.40 -10.09 3.01
CA LEU A 33 3.63 -11.50 3.30
C LEU A 33 4.32 -11.68 4.66
N GLY A 34 5.32 -10.87 4.98
CA GLY A 34 5.96 -10.86 6.31
C GLY A 34 5.02 -10.47 7.45
N LEU A 35 4.00 -9.66 7.18
CA LEU A 35 2.93 -9.30 8.12
C LEU A 35 1.84 -10.39 8.25
N GLY A 36 1.98 -11.52 7.56
CA GLY A 36 1.07 -12.66 7.64
C GLY A 36 -0.12 -12.59 6.66
N TRP A 37 0.01 -11.94 5.51
CA TRP A 37 -0.99 -12.05 4.44
C TRP A 37 -1.04 -13.49 3.91
N ALA A 38 -2.16 -14.18 4.14
CA ALA A 38 -2.36 -15.57 3.72
C ALA A 38 -2.94 -15.74 2.31
N GLY A 39 -3.30 -14.64 1.64
CA GLY A 39 -3.89 -14.66 0.30
C GLY A 39 -2.85 -14.65 -0.82
N LYS A 40 -3.32 -14.54 -2.07
CA LYS A 40 -2.45 -14.45 -3.25
C LYS A 40 -1.66 -13.13 -3.24
N PRO A 41 -0.33 -13.12 -3.52
CA PRO A 41 0.47 -11.90 -3.66
C PRO A 41 -0.10 -10.91 -4.67
N GLN A 42 -0.65 -11.43 -5.77
CA GLN A 42 -1.25 -10.64 -6.85
C GLN A 42 -2.45 -9.81 -6.36
N THR A 43 -3.13 -10.23 -5.29
CA THR A 43 -4.21 -9.44 -4.69
C THR A 43 -3.67 -8.16 -4.08
N VAL A 44 -2.58 -8.24 -3.30
CA VAL A 44 -1.92 -7.08 -2.70
C VAL A 44 -1.40 -6.15 -3.80
N GLN A 45 -0.75 -6.71 -4.83
CA GLN A 45 -0.28 -5.93 -5.98
C GLN A 45 -1.42 -5.22 -6.73
N HIS A 46 -2.54 -5.91 -6.95
CA HIS A 46 -3.73 -5.32 -7.58
C HIS A 46 -4.27 -4.15 -6.77
N HIS A 47 -4.30 -4.26 -5.43
CA HIS A 47 -4.72 -3.16 -4.57
C HIS A 47 -3.81 -1.94 -4.73
N VAL A 48 -2.50 -2.12 -4.70
CA VAL A 48 -1.52 -1.04 -4.90
C VAL A 48 -1.74 -0.35 -6.25
N CYS A 49 -1.82 -1.12 -7.33
CA CYS A 49 -1.81 -0.56 -8.69
C CYS A 49 -3.16 -0.02 -9.17
N ASN A 50 -4.28 -0.51 -8.64
CA ASN A 50 -5.61 -0.23 -9.22
C ASN A 50 -6.66 0.27 -8.22
N GLN A 51 -6.53 -0.04 -6.92
CA GLN A 51 -7.58 0.27 -5.94
C GLN A 51 -7.17 1.30 -4.89
N MET A 52 -5.87 1.59 -4.78
CA MET A 52 -5.34 2.47 -3.74
C MET A 52 -4.65 3.73 -4.26
N ARG A 53 -4.63 3.91 -5.57
CA ARG A 53 -4.04 5.07 -6.24
C ARG A 53 -4.96 6.28 -6.16
N ALA A 54 -4.43 7.40 -5.69
CA ALA A 54 -5.14 8.67 -5.58
C ALA A 54 -5.47 9.29 -6.94
N ASP A 55 -4.70 8.97 -7.99
CA ASP A 55 -4.95 9.46 -9.35
C ASP A 55 -6.04 8.70 -10.11
N ILE A 56 -6.62 7.64 -9.51
CA ILE A 56 -7.76 6.90 -10.07
C ILE A 56 -9.05 7.43 -9.43
N SER A 57 -9.92 8.08 -10.23
CA SER A 57 -11.11 8.78 -9.73
C SER A 57 -12.09 7.93 -8.92
N ASN A 58 -12.09 6.61 -9.10
CA ASN A 58 -12.99 5.68 -8.40
C ASN A 58 -12.24 4.67 -7.52
N ALA A 59 -11.01 4.99 -7.11
CA ALA A 59 -10.28 4.13 -6.17
C ALA A 59 -11.00 4.11 -4.81
N PRO A 60 -11.38 2.94 -4.27
CA PRO A 60 -12.09 2.85 -3.00
C PRO A 60 -11.25 3.30 -1.79
N TYR A 61 -9.92 3.29 -1.91
CA TYR A 61 -8.99 3.56 -0.81
C TYR A 61 -7.78 4.39 -1.30
N PRO A 62 -7.98 5.65 -1.75
CA PRO A 62 -6.98 6.46 -2.48
C PRO A 62 -5.81 6.95 -1.61
N TYR A 63 -5.07 6.03 -1.01
CA TYR A 63 -4.05 6.28 0.01
C TYR A 63 -2.62 6.35 -0.53
N LEU A 64 -2.43 6.09 -1.82
CA LEU A 64 -1.12 6.04 -2.47
C LEU A 64 -1.05 7.06 -3.61
N ASP A 65 0.00 7.87 -3.63
CA ASP A 65 0.34 8.66 -4.82
C ASP A 65 1.22 7.81 -5.75
N TYR A 66 0.89 7.79 -7.03
CA TYR A 66 1.72 7.18 -8.07
C TYR A 66 2.72 8.22 -8.61
N LEU A 67 4.01 7.92 -8.52
CA LEU A 67 5.09 8.82 -8.92
C LEU A 67 5.68 8.49 -10.30
N GLY A 68 5.16 7.47 -10.99
CA GLY A 68 5.71 6.95 -12.23
C GLY A 68 6.61 5.73 -12.03
N SER A 69 6.87 4.98 -13.11
CA SER A 69 7.80 3.84 -13.14
C SER A 69 7.60 2.84 -11.99
N ALA A 70 6.34 2.46 -11.72
CA ALA A 70 5.97 1.56 -10.62
C ALA A 70 6.44 2.03 -9.22
N THR A 71 6.62 3.34 -9.02
CA THR A 71 6.99 3.94 -7.74
C THR A 71 5.78 4.62 -7.09
N TYR A 72 5.59 4.37 -5.80
CA TYR A 72 4.45 4.84 -5.02
C TYR A 72 4.94 5.47 -3.71
N ARG A 73 4.11 6.32 -3.11
CA ARG A 73 4.29 6.82 -1.75
C ARG A 73 2.97 6.84 -1.00
N LEU A 74 3.05 6.79 0.33
CA LEU A 74 1.88 7.00 1.20
C LEU A 74 1.53 8.50 1.22
N ASN A 75 0.30 8.86 0.83
CA ASN A 75 -0.17 10.24 0.89
C ASN A 75 -0.70 10.59 2.29
N GLU A 76 -1.14 11.84 2.49
CA GLU A 76 -1.61 12.31 3.81
C GLU A 76 -2.84 11.54 4.33
N GLU A 77 -3.78 11.18 3.45
CA GLU A 77 -4.94 10.36 3.83
C GLU A 77 -4.53 8.95 4.23
N GLY A 78 -3.58 8.37 3.49
CA GLY A 78 -2.99 7.07 3.80
C GLY A 78 -2.24 7.06 5.12
N LYS A 79 -1.46 8.11 5.41
CA LYS A 79 -0.77 8.27 6.70
C LYS A 79 -1.75 8.25 7.87
N ARG A 80 -2.83 9.04 7.78
CA ARG A 80 -3.89 9.08 8.80
C ARG A 80 -4.61 7.74 8.92
N ALA A 81 -4.98 7.12 7.81
CA ALA A 81 -5.62 5.81 7.81
C ALA A 81 -4.75 4.72 8.45
N ALA A 82 -3.42 4.81 8.30
CA ALA A 82 -2.48 3.87 8.88
C ALA A 82 -2.24 4.07 10.38
N GLU A 83 -2.67 5.19 10.98
CA GLU A 83 -2.65 5.41 12.43
C GLU A 83 -3.80 4.70 13.15
N GLY A 84 -4.94 4.52 12.47
CA GLY A 84 -6.09 3.77 12.99
C GLY A 84 -6.04 2.25 12.82
N LEU A 85 -4.89 1.71 12.36
CA LEU A 85 -4.68 0.30 11.96
C LEU A 85 -3.70 -0.47 12.86
#